data_AF-A0AA44MPS5-F1
#
_entry.id   AF-A0AA44MPS5-F1
#
_cell.length_a   1.000
_cell.length_b   1.000
_cell.length_c   1.000
_cell.angle_alpha   90.00
_cell.angle_beta   90.00
_cell.angle_gamma   90.00
#
_symmetry.space_group_name_H-M   'P 1'
#
loop_
_entity.id
_entity.type
_entity.pdbx_description
1 polymer ?
#
loop_
_entity_poly.entity_id
_entity_poly.type
_entity_poly.pdbx_seq_one_letter_code
_entity_poly.pdbx_strand_id
1 'polypeptide(L)' 'PAGTEPRKIFDLLEHAPVVVAVLTDADGTLAGVLSRTGAIRAGIYTPATDSAGRLRIGAAVGIHGDVGAKARA' A
#
# COMPACT_ATOMS: atom_id res chain seq x y z
N PRO A 1 -14.64 -0.27 -6.02
CA PRO A 1 -14.16 1.09 -5.68
C PRO A 1 -13.01 1.06 -4.68
N ALA A 2 -12.02 1.97 -4.79
CA ALA A 2 -10.83 2.02 -3.94
C ALA A 2 -11.12 2.20 -2.44
N GLY A 3 -12.20 2.91 -2.08
CA GLY A 3 -12.64 3.10 -0.70
C GLY A 3 -13.46 1.93 -0.11
N THR A 4 -13.43 0.74 -0.72
CA THR A 4 -14.18 -0.41 -0.19
C THR A 4 -13.49 -0.94 1.07
N GLU A 5 -14.25 -1.12 2.15
CA GLU A 5 -13.75 -1.66 3.41
C GLU A 5 -12.96 -2.98 3.20
N PRO A 6 -11.74 -3.11 3.77
CA PRO A 6 -10.92 -4.30 3.58
C PRO A 6 -11.62 -5.59 3.98
N ARG A 7 -12.45 -5.57 5.03
CA ARG A 7 -13.24 -6.74 5.45
C ARG A 7 -14.18 -7.22 4.35
N LYS A 8 -14.86 -6.30 3.67
CA LYS A 8 -15.76 -6.63 2.57
C LYS A 8 -15.00 -7.19 1.37
N ILE A 9 -13.81 -6.67 1.07
CA ILE A 9 -12.96 -7.21 0.01
C ILE A 9 -12.53 -8.64 0.33
N PHE A 10 -12.13 -8.90 1.59
CA PHE A 10 -11.78 -10.24 2.05
C PHE A 10 -12.96 -11.21 1.86
N ASP A 11 -14.15 -10.84 2.32
CA ASP A 11 -15.33 -11.71 2.24
C ASP A 11 -15.70 -12.03 0.77
N LEU A 12 -15.56 -11.07 -0.14
CA LEU A 12 -15.77 -11.30 -1.58
C LEU A 12 -14.72 -12.25 -2.19
N LEU A 13 -13.45 -12.08 -1.84
CA LEU A 13 -12.36 -12.96 -2.30
C LEU A 13 -12.41 -14.36 -1.69
N GLU A 14 -13.11 -14.55 -0.57
CA GLU A 14 -13.33 -15.87 0.03
C GLU A 14 -14.28 -16.71 -0.83
N HIS A 15 -15.26 -16.09 -1.47
CA HIS A 15 -16.32 -16.75 -2.24
C HIS A 15 -16.11 -16.71 -3.76
N ALA A 16 -15.02 -16.10 -4.23
CA ALA A 16 -14.73 -15.95 -5.65
C ALA A 16 -13.48 -16.77 -6.06
N PRO A 17 -13.46 -17.37 -7.26
CA PRO A 17 -12.31 -18.14 -7.77
C PRO A 17 -11.21 -17.20 -8.33
N VAL A 18 -10.88 -16.13 -7.60
CA VAL A 18 -9.86 -15.15 -7.98
C VAL A 18 -8.97 -14.81 -6.79
N VAL A 19 -7.68 -14.56 -7.04
CA VAL A 19 -6.68 -14.37 -5.98
C VAL A 19 -6.49 -12.91 -5.56
N VAL A 20 -6.99 -11.96 -6.37
CA VAL A 20 -6.91 -10.53 -6.13
C VAL A 20 -8.20 -9.83 -6.53
N ALA A 21 -8.55 -8.76 -5.82
CA ALA A 21 -9.58 -7.81 -6.20
C ALA A 21 -8.92 -6.63 -6.92
N VAL A 22 -9.50 -6.21 -8.04
CA VAL A 22 -9.10 -4.98 -8.73
C VAL A 22 -9.87 -3.81 -8.12
N LEU A 23 -9.14 -2.79 -7.68
CA LEU A 23 -9.68 -1.58 -7.12
C LEU A 23 -9.62 -0.46 -8.17
N THR A 24 -10.75 0.21 -8.35
CA THR A 24 -10.88 1.33 -9.28
C THR A 24 -11.24 2.61 -8.55
N ASP A 25 -10.75 3.73 -9.06
CA ASP A 25 -11.17 5.06 -8.65
C ASP A 25 -12.60 5.36 -9.16
N ALA A 26 -13.15 6.50 -8.72
CA ALA A 26 -14.52 6.90 -9.08
C ALA A 26 -14.71 7.12 -10.59
N ASP A 27 -13.64 7.50 -11.29
CA ASP A 27 -13.60 7.68 -12.75
C ASP A 27 -13.38 6.36 -13.52
N GLY A 28 -13.27 5.23 -12.81
CA GLY A 28 -13.06 3.90 -13.38
C GLY A 28 -11.60 3.58 -13.68
N THR A 29 -10.65 4.48 -13.40
CA THR A 29 -9.22 4.19 -13.57
C THR A 29 -8.72 3.19 -12.53
N LEU A 30 -7.62 2.49 -12.85
CA LEU A 30 -7.03 1.49 -11.97
C LEU A 30 -6.35 2.17 -10.77
N ALA A 31 -6.92 1.99 -9.58
CA ALA A 31 -6.33 2.44 -8.33
C ALA A 31 -5.30 1.44 -7.78
N GLY A 32 -5.52 0.14 -8.01
CA GLY A 32 -4.60 -0.91 -7.57
C GLY A 32 -5.26 -2.27 -7.41
N VAL A 33 -4.61 -3.17 -6.67
CA VAL A 33 -5.12 -4.51 -6.37
C VAL A 33 -4.97 -4.86 -4.89
N LEU A 34 -5.86 -5.71 -4.39
CA LEU A 34 -5.78 -6.24 -3.03
C LEU A 34 -5.93 -7.76 -3.04
N SER A 35 -4.98 -8.46 -2.42
CA SER A 35 -5.10 -9.90 -2.18
C SER A 35 -5.87 -10.17 -0.88
N ARG A 36 -6.26 -11.43 -0.64
CA ARG A 36 -6.89 -11.85 0.62
C ARG A 36 -6.04 -11.48 1.85
N THR A 37 -4.74 -11.76 1.80
CA THR A 37 -3.78 -11.37 2.85
C THR A 37 -3.65 -9.85 2.95
N GLY A 38 -3.64 -9.15 1.82
CA GLY A 38 -3.61 -7.69 1.77
C GLY A 38 -4.82 -7.07 2.48
N ALA A 39 -6.02 -7.63 2.27
CA ALA A 39 -7.27 -7.19 2.89
C ALA A 39 -7.25 -7.33 4.41
N ILE A 40 -6.70 -8.43 4.95
CA ILE A 40 -6.51 -8.58 6.40
C ILE A 40 -5.56 -7.51 6.92
N ARG A 41 -4.37 -7.38 6.31
CA ARG A 41 -3.32 -6.45 6.76
C ARG A 41 -3.79 -4.99 6.73
N ALA A 42 -4.54 -4.61 5.69
CA ALA A 42 -5.13 -3.28 5.55
C ALA A 42 -6.17 -2.97 6.63
N GLY A 43 -6.89 -3.99 7.14
CA GLY A 43 -7.88 -3.81 8.21
C GLY A 43 -7.30 -3.77 9.63
N ILE A 44 -6.08 -4.28 9.85
CA ILE A 44 -5.51 -4.43 11.21
C ILE A 44 -4.27 -3.57 11.47
N TYR A 45 -3.57 -3.12 10.43
CA TYR A 45 -2.37 -2.29 10.59
C TYR A 45 -2.68 -0.82 10.33
N THR A 46 -2.25 0.03 11.25
CA THR A 46 -2.14 1.47 11.01
C THR A 46 -0.88 1.74 10.19
N PRO A 47 -0.97 2.34 8.99
CA PRO A 47 0.21 2.66 8.19
C PRO A 47 1.15 3.64 8.90
N ALA A 48 2.45 3.35 8.85
CA ALA A 48 3.46 4.25 9.39
C ALA A 48 3.71 5.41 8.42
N THR A 49 3.00 6.53 8.60
CA THR A 49 3.03 7.66 7.68
C THR A 49 3.72 8.91 8.23
N ASP A 50 4.35 9.68 7.35
CA ASP A 50 4.89 11.02 7.65
C ASP A 50 3.76 12.05 7.85
N SER A 51 4.11 13.32 8.09
CA SER A 51 3.14 14.40 8.29
C SER A 51 2.29 14.72 7.05
N ALA A 52 2.68 14.23 5.87
CA ALA A 52 1.95 14.37 4.62
C ALA A 52 1.15 13.11 4.26
N GLY A 53 1.10 12.10 5.13
CA GLY A 53 0.36 10.86 4.91
C GLY A 53 1.06 9.83 4.02
N ARG A 54 2.34 10.02 3.68
CA ARG A 54 3.12 9.09 2.86
C ARG A 54 3.82 8.06 3.74
N LEU A 55 4.06 6.85 3.25
CA LEU A 55 4.79 5.85 4.01
C LEU A 55 6.18 6.37 4.40
N ARG A 56 6.52 6.25 5.69
CA ARG A 56 7.88 6.55 6.16
C ARG A 56 8.85 5.51 5.60
N ILE A 57 9.92 5.99 4.99
CA ILE A 57 11.03 5.17 4.49
C ILE A 57 12.34 5.69 5.07
N GLY A 58 13.35 4.82 5.14
CA GLY A 58 14.70 5.17 5.54
C GLY A 58 15.72 4.38 4.74
N ALA A 59 16.85 5.01 4.43
CA ALA A 59 17.97 4.39 3.75
C ALA A 59 19.26 4.69 4.52
N ALA A 60 20.15 3.69 4.61
CA ALA A 60 21.45 3.88 5.21
C ALA A 60 22.41 4.55 4.21
N VAL A 61 23.17 5.55 4.67
CA VAL A 61 24.17 6.24 3.86
C VAL A 61 25.56 6.02 4.47
N GLY A 62 26.50 5.54 3.66
CA GLY A 62 27.88 5.34 4.08
C GLY A 62 28.62 6.66 4.29
N ILE A 63 29.45 6.74 5.33
CA ILE A 63 30.14 7.97 5.76
C ILE A 63 31.36 8.37 4.90
N HIS A 64 31.78 7.53 3.96
CA HIS A 64 32.96 7.77 3.14
C HIS A 64 32.62 8.52 1.83
N GLY A 65 33.42 9.51 1.46
CA GLY A 65 33.23 10.35 0.26
C GLY A 65 32.18 11.44 0.47
N ASP A 66 31.55 11.90 -0.62
CA ASP A 66 30.50 12.93 -0.53
C ASP A 66 29.17 12.34 -0.02
N VAL A 67 28.98 12.38 1.29
CA VAL A 67 27.77 11.91 1.98
C VAL A 67 26.54 12.74 1.57
N GLY A 68 26.71 14.05 1.31
CA GLY A 68 25.62 14.94 0.94
C GLY A 68 25.05 14.61 -0.43
N ALA A 69 25.92 14.32 -1.41
CA ALA A 69 25.51 13.83 -2.72
C ALA A 69 24.79 12.48 -2.61
N LYS A 70 25.34 11.53 -1.85
CA LYS A 70 24.73 10.20 -1.64
C LYS A 70 23.36 10.25 -0.98
N ALA A 71 23.14 11.20 -0.07
CA ALA A 71 21.85 11.37 0.60
C ALA A 71 20.76 12.01 -0.29
N ARG A 72 21.15 12.68 -1.39
CA ARG A 72 20.22 13.35 -2.32
C ARG A 72 19.87 12.52 -3.55
N ALA A 73 20.70 11.54 -3.89
CA ALA A 73 20.47 10.60 -4.99
C ALA A 73 19.38 9.59 -4.63
#